data_AF-A0AAW8RM40-F1
#
_entry.id   AF-A0AAW8RM40-F1
#
_cell.length_a   1.000
_cell.length_b   1.000
_cell.length_c   1.000
_cell.angle_alpha   90.00
_cell.angle_beta   90.00
_cell.angle_gamma   90.00
#
_symmetry.space_group_name_H-M   'P 1'
#
loop_
_entity.id
_entity.type
_entity.pdbx_description
1 polymer ?
#
loop_
_entity_poly.entity_id
_entity_poly.type
_entity_poly.pdbx_seq_one_letter_code
_entity_poly.pdbx_strand_id
1 'polypeptide(L)'
;MEGETTMYNKMNLMSMRLQFFAEDNGAAGGQQSAEGTGEGTTIEESEVNLDNLTDDQIQTLKEKYGFKDNTEVDSIIKGKKSKWQKEQEAKQKEAERLANMNENEKAEHEKQKLLDRISELEKKDNLAAMSKEASKMLSEASIAADEETLDFVVKETAEGTKEAVTKFISLVDKTAEIKMKQALTGKSPQVNLTPGKQLTKKEIMEIKNPAERQKAIKENIHLFR
;
A
#
# COMPACT_ATOMS: atom_id res chain seq x y z
N MET A 1 -15.98 -13.66 65.26
CA MET A 1 -16.68 -12.86 64.23
C MET A 1 -15.61 -12.42 63.27
N GLU A 2 -15.49 -13.22 62.22
CA GLU A 2 -14.48 -13.16 61.19
C GLU A 2 -14.82 -11.99 60.26
N GLY A 3 -13.87 -11.07 60.07
CA GLY A 3 -13.96 -10.03 59.05
C GLY A 3 -13.43 -10.58 57.75
N GLU A 4 -14.32 -11.04 56.88
CA GLU A 4 -13.99 -11.45 55.52
C GLU A 4 -14.00 -10.24 54.56
N THR A 5 -12.84 -10.02 53.93
CA THR A 5 -12.62 -9.98 52.47
C THR A 5 -13.65 -9.18 51.65
N THR A 6 -13.28 -8.11 50.93
CA THR A 6 -12.67 -8.26 49.59
C THR A 6 -12.09 -6.94 49.06
N MET A 7 -10.92 -7.08 48.44
CA MET A 7 -10.28 -6.15 47.49
C MET A 7 -11.26 -5.72 46.40
N TYR A 8 -11.13 -4.51 45.83
CA TYR A 8 -10.92 -4.31 44.39
C TYR A 8 -10.70 -2.83 44.00
N ASN A 9 -9.59 -2.63 43.30
CA ASN A 9 -9.35 -1.66 42.22
C ASN A 9 -9.45 -0.14 42.51
N LYS A 10 -8.31 0.43 42.95
CA LYS A 10 -8.00 1.84 42.73
C LYS A 10 -7.73 2.06 41.24
N MET A 11 -8.78 2.33 40.46
CA MET A 11 -8.64 2.83 39.09
C MET A 11 -7.83 4.13 39.14
N ASN A 12 -6.59 4.03 38.68
CA ASN A 12 -5.69 5.13 38.40
C ASN A 12 -6.30 5.99 37.28
N LEU A 13 -7.20 6.91 37.65
CA LEU A 13 -7.77 7.85 36.70
C LEU A 13 -6.69 8.92 36.43
N MET A 14 -6.12 8.85 35.23
CA MET A 14 -5.08 9.74 34.74
C MET A 14 -5.37 11.21 35.11
N SER A 15 -4.36 11.87 35.69
CA SER A 15 -4.28 13.32 35.76
C SER A 15 -4.41 13.91 34.35
N MET A 16 -5.59 14.39 33.97
CA MET A 16 -5.76 15.16 32.74
C MET A 16 -5.05 16.50 32.90
N ARG A 17 -3.81 16.58 32.39
CA ARG A 17 -3.18 17.86 32.09
C ARG A 17 -3.95 18.43 30.90
N LEU A 18 -4.95 19.26 31.19
CA LEU A 18 -5.60 20.10 30.20
C LEU A 18 -4.60 21.16 29.72
N GLN A 19 -3.68 20.75 28.85
CA GLN A 19 -2.95 21.68 28.00
C GLN A 19 -3.95 22.13 26.93
N PHE A 20 -4.51 23.31 27.14
CA PHE A 20 -5.09 24.11 26.07
C PHE A 20 -4.06 24.22 24.95
N PHE A 21 -4.50 23.97 23.71
CA PHE A 21 -3.75 24.25 22.49
C PHE A 21 -3.46 25.76 22.41
N ALA A 22 -2.42 26.20 23.11
CA ALA A 22 -1.67 27.39 22.74
C ALA A 22 -0.66 26.94 21.68
N GLU A 23 -0.82 27.55 20.52
CA GLU A 23 0.07 27.54 19.37
C GLU A 23 1.55 27.46 19.76
N ASP A 24 2.24 26.48 19.17
CA ASP A 24 3.69 26.33 19.22
C ASP A 24 4.38 27.53 18.58
N ASN A 25 5.05 28.33 19.41
CA ASN A 25 6.24 29.07 19.00
C ASN A 25 7.15 29.32 20.19
N GLY A 26 8.12 28.42 20.35
CA GLY A 26 9.51 28.79 20.60
C GLY A 26 9.92 29.44 21.94
N ALA A 27 10.72 28.67 22.67
CA ALA A 27 11.87 29.10 23.48
C ALA A 27 11.67 29.56 24.95
N ALA A 28 12.25 28.72 25.82
CA ALA A 28 13.14 29.06 26.94
C ALA A 28 12.62 29.87 28.15
N GLY A 29 12.46 29.14 29.26
CA GLY A 29 13.06 29.46 30.57
C GLY A 29 12.53 30.67 31.36
N GLY A 30 12.02 30.43 32.57
CA GLY A 30 11.82 31.52 33.53
C GLY A 30 10.92 31.16 34.71
N GLN A 31 11.57 30.95 35.86
CA GLN A 31 10.99 30.79 37.18
C GLN A 31 10.45 32.15 37.68
N GLN A 32 9.19 32.25 38.12
CA GLN A 32 8.82 33.07 39.28
C GLN A 32 7.36 32.88 39.73
N SER A 33 7.27 32.82 41.05
CA SER A 33 6.14 32.97 41.96
C SER A 33 5.19 34.14 41.66
N ALA A 34 3.89 33.88 41.77
CA ALA A 34 2.92 34.90 42.18
C ALA A 34 1.79 34.23 42.97
N GLU A 35 1.84 34.50 44.27
CA GLU A 35 0.82 34.23 45.28
C GLU A 35 -0.41 35.10 44.98
N GLY A 36 -1.61 34.50 45.01
CA GLY A 36 -2.86 35.16 44.66
C GLY A 36 -4.05 34.43 45.26
N THR A 37 -4.26 34.67 46.54
CA THR A 37 -5.47 34.37 47.31
C THR A 37 -6.74 34.76 46.57
N GLY A 38 -7.70 33.85 46.49
CA GLY A 38 -9.07 34.11 46.05
C GLY A 38 -9.98 32.94 46.41
N GLU A 39 -10.83 33.15 47.40
CA GLU A 39 -11.82 32.23 47.98
C GLU A 39 -12.53 31.33 46.95
N GLY A 40 -12.35 30.03 47.11
CA GLY A 40 -13.17 29.01 46.47
C GLY A 40 -14.49 28.86 47.23
N THR A 41 -15.52 29.59 46.81
CA THR A 41 -16.89 29.22 47.12
C THR A 41 -17.19 27.93 46.34
N THR A 42 -17.07 26.82 47.04
CA THR A 42 -17.51 25.50 46.61
C THR A 42 -19.03 25.57 46.47
N ILE A 43 -19.52 25.77 45.24
CA ILE A 43 -20.92 25.52 44.93
C ILE A 43 -21.00 24.01 44.75
N GLU A 44 -21.39 23.32 45.82
CA GLU A 44 -21.93 21.97 45.68
C GLU A 44 -23.13 22.04 44.75
N GLU A 45 -23.00 21.48 43.55
CA GLU A 45 -24.14 21.11 42.73
C GLU A 45 -24.84 19.94 43.42
N SER A 46 -25.59 20.24 44.48
CA SER A 46 -26.66 19.37 44.93
C SER A 46 -27.63 19.26 43.75
N GLU A 47 -27.73 18.08 43.13
CA GLU A 47 -28.80 17.74 42.19
C GLU A 47 -30.13 17.96 42.92
N VAL A 48 -30.71 19.15 42.79
CA VAL A 48 -32.06 19.43 43.24
C VAL A 48 -32.95 18.54 42.39
N ASN A 49 -33.47 17.48 42.99
CA ASN A 49 -34.41 16.59 42.32
C ASN A 49 -35.71 17.40 42.11
N LEU A 50 -35.89 17.98 40.92
CA LEU A 50 -37.08 18.77 40.56
C LEU A 50 -38.39 17.96 40.72
N ASP A 51 -38.28 16.64 40.88
CA ASP A 51 -39.40 15.71 40.98
C ASP A 51 -39.88 15.50 42.43
N ASN A 52 -39.11 15.96 43.43
CA ASN A 52 -39.45 15.79 44.83
C ASN A 52 -38.92 16.97 45.67
N LEU A 53 -39.49 18.16 45.46
CA LEU A 53 -39.24 19.29 46.36
C LEU A 53 -40.02 19.08 47.66
N THR A 54 -39.33 19.22 48.80
CA THR A 54 -39.96 19.17 50.12
C THR A 54 -40.80 20.44 50.34
N ASP A 55 -41.90 20.38 51.09
CA ASP A 55 -42.77 21.54 51.36
C ASP A 55 -42.01 22.76 51.91
N ASP A 56 -40.97 22.54 52.72
CA ASP A 56 -40.07 23.60 53.22
C ASP A 56 -39.28 24.29 52.09
N GLN A 57 -38.93 23.56 51.04
CA GLN A 57 -38.23 24.11 49.87
C GLN A 57 -39.19 24.94 48.99
N ILE A 58 -40.44 24.52 48.89
CA ILE A 58 -41.49 25.28 48.18
C ILE A 58 -41.80 26.58 48.93
N GLN A 59 -41.89 26.52 50.26
CA GLN A 59 -42.16 27.69 51.11
C GLN A 59 -41.00 28.71 51.07
N THR A 60 -39.75 28.25 51.11
CA THR A 60 -38.57 29.15 50.97
C THR A 60 -38.47 29.79 49.59
N LEU A 61 -38.84 29.07 48.52
CA LEU A 61 -38.97 29.65 47.17
C LEU A 61 -40.10 30.69 47.10
N LYS A 62 -41.21 30.43 47.78
CA LYS A 62 -42.36 31.32 47.84
C LYS A 62 -42.03 32.65 48.50
N GLU A 63 -41.35 32.64 49.65
CA GLU A 63 -40.91 33.84 50.36
C GLU A 63 -39.81 34.59 49.60
N LYS A 64 -38.82 33.87 49.05
CA LYS A 64 -37.67 34.46 48.37
C LYS A 64 -38.02 35.18 47.07
N TYR A 65 -39.03 34.69 46.36
CA TYR A 65 -39.45 35.22 45.05
C TYR A 65 -40.85 35.87 45.06
N GLY A 66 -41.52 35.90 46.22
CA GLY A 66 -42.81 36.59 46.40
C GLY A 66 -44.00 35.90 45.73
N PHE A 67 -43.94 34.58 45.50
CA PHE A 67 -45.06 33.82 44.91
C PHE A 67 -46.25 33.78 45.87
N LYS A 68 -47.47 33.89 45.36
CA LYS A 68 -48.68 33.91 46.22
C LYS A 68 -49.28 32.52 46.40
N ASP A 69 -49.15 31.66 45.40
CA ASP A 69 -49.71 30.31 45.37
C ASP A 69 -48.68 29.27 44.92
N ASN A 70 -48.84 28.04 45.41
CA ASN A 70 -47.94 26.92 45.08
C ASN A 70 -48.04 26.53 43.59
N THR A 71 -49.15 26.86 42.93
CA THR A 71 -49.39 26.62 41.50
C THR A 71 -48.44 27.38 40.58
N GLU A 72 -48.01 28.60 40.96
CA GLU A 72 -47.01 29.37 40.21
C GLU A 72 -45.63 28.72 40.30
N VAL A 73 -45.28 28.21 41.48
CA VAL A 73 -44.02 27.49 41.73
C VAL A 73 -43.99 26.19 40.92
N ASP A 74 -45.07 25.41 40.95
CA ASP A 74 -45.21 24.16 40.18
C ASP A 74 -45.12 24.40 38.66
N SER A 75 -45.73 25.49 38.17
CA SER A 75 -45.67 25.86 36.75
C SER A 75 -44.24 26.17 36.30
N ILE A 76 -43.47 26.90 37.12
CA ILE A 76 -42.07 27.22 36.85
C ILE A 76 -41.20 25.96 36.90
N ILE A 77 -41.41 25.09 37.88
CA ILE A 77 -40.70 23.82 38.01
C ILE A 77 -40.99 22.92 36.81
N LYS A 78 -42.26 22.77 36.42
CA LYS A 78 -42.67 22.03 35.22
C LYS A 78 -42.07 22.61 33.94
N GLY A 79 -42.02 23.93 33.83
CA GLY A 79 -41.38 24.62 32.71
C GLY A 79 -39.88 24.37 32.64
N LYS A 80 -39.18 24.41 33.78
CA LYS A 80 -37.75 24.10 33.89
C LYS A 80 -37.48 22.62 33.60
N LYS A 81 -38.28 21.70 34.15
CA LYS A 81 -38.20 20.27 33.88
C LYS A 81 -38.40 19.97 32.39
N SER A 82 -39.41 20.57 31.76
CA SER A 82 -39.65 20.39 30.33
C SER A 82 -38.49 20.91 29.47
N LYS A 83 -37.90 22.05 29.84
CA LYS A 83 -36.71 22.57 29.14
C LYS A 83 -35.50 21.67 29.34
N TRP A 84 -35.26 21.21 30.58
CA TRP A 84 -34.16 20.31 30.91
C TRP A 84 -34.30 18.96 30.19
N GLN A 85 -35.49 18.35 30.20
CA GLN A 85 -35.76 17.11 29.46
C GLN A 85 -35.50 17.27 27.97
N LYS A 86 -36.00 18.35 27.35
CA LYS A 86 -35.72 18.64 25.94
C LYS A 86 -34.24 18.84 25.65
N GLU A 87 -33.51 19.48 26.56
CA GLU A 87 -32.06 19.67 26.43
C GLU A 87 -31.30 18.34 26.55
N GLN A 88 -31.71 17.45 27.47
CA GLN A 88 -31.13 16.12 27.60
C GLN A 88 -31.44 15.23 26.38
N GLU A 89 -32.68 15.23 25.90
CA GLU A 89 -33.06 14.51 24.69
C GLU A 89 -32.30 15.03 23.45
N ALA A 90 -32.10 16.35 23.34
CA ALA A 90 -31.31 16.94 22.25
C ALA A 90 -29.84 16.52 22.34
N LYS A 91 -29.23 16.55 23.53
CA LYS A 91 -27.85 16.10 23.76
C LYS A 91 -27.67 14.62 23.44
N GLN A 92 -28.60 13.77 23.87
CA GLN A 92 -28.57 12.34 23.57
C GLN A 92 -28.70 12.08 22.07
N LYS A 93 -29.64 12.75 21.39
CA LYS A 93 -29.85 12.60 19.95
C LYS A 93 -28.64 13.08 19.14
N GLU A 94 -27.98 14.15 19.55
CA GLU A 94 -26.76 14.63 18.91
C GLU A 94 -25.60 13.65 19.11
N ALA A 95 -25.43 13.13 20.33
CA ALA A 95 -24.43 12.12 20.64
C ALA A 95 -24.66 10.82 19.86
N GLU A 96 -25.89 10.33 19.78
CA GLU A 96 -26.27 9.16 18.97
C GLU A 96 -26.02 9.40 17.48
N ARG A 97 -26.37 10.59 16.96
CA ARG A 97 -26.08 10.95 15.56
C ARG A 97 -24.59 10.93 15.28
N LEU A 98 -23.78 11.47 16.19
CA LEU A 98 -22.32 11.53 16.04
C LEU A 98 -21.70 10.13 16.14
N ALA A 99 -22.16 9.30 17.09
CA ALA A 99 -21.72 7.93 17.24
C ALA A 99 -22.07 7.08 16.01
N ASN A 100 -23.30 7.18 15.52
CA ASN A 100 -23.76 6.47 14.33
C ASN A 100 -22.99 6.92 13.07
N MET A 101 -22.69 8.22 12.95
CA MET A 101 -21.86 8.73 11.85
C MET A 101 -20.45 8.11 11.88
N ASN A 102 -19.82 8.07 13.06
CA ASN A 102 -18.49 7.46 13.23
C ASN A 102 -18.51 5.95 12.95
N GLU A 103 -19.54 5.24 13.41
CA GLU A 103 -19.70 3.80 13.17
C GLU A 103 -19.91 3.49 11.68
N ASN A 104 -20.75 4.27 10.99
CA ASN A 104 -20.96 4.11 9.56
C ASN A 104 -19.70 4.44 8.74
N GLU A 105 -19.00 5.53 9.05
CA GLU A 105 -17.73 5.87 8.39
C GLU A 105 -16.69 4.76 8.57
N LYS A 106 -16.60 4.20 9.77
CA LYS A 106 -15.70 3.07 10.06
C LYS A 106 -16.11 1.81 9.27
N ALA A 107 -17.40 1.48 9.25
CA ALA A 107 -17.91 0.33 8.50
C ALA A 107 -17.70 0.49 6.98
N GLU A 108 -17.91 1.70 6.45
CA GLU A 108 -17.65 2.01 5.04
C GLU A 108 -16.17 1.90 4.70
N HIS A 109 -15.27 2.41 5.55
CA HIS A 109 -13.83 2.29 5.34
C HIS A 109 -13.37 0.82 5.39
N GLU A 110 -13.86 0.04 6.35
CA GLU A 110 -13.57 -1.39 6.44
C GLU A 110 -14.10 -2.15 5.21
N LYS A 111 -15.33 -1.85 4.77
CA LYS A 111 -15.91 -2.40 3.55
C LYS A 111 -15.09 -2.03 2.32
N GLN A 112 -14.68 -0.76 2.18
CA GLN A 112 -13.88 -0.31 1.06
C GLN A 112 -12.53 -1.04 1.03
N LYS A 113 -11.86 -1.17 2.18
CA LYS A 113 -10.61 -1.93 2.30
C LYS A 113 -10.78 -3.39 1.90
N LEU A 114 -11.91 -4.02 2.27
CA LEU A 114 -12.22 -5.39 1.86
C LEU A 114 -12.48 -5.47 0.34
N LEU A 115 -13.22 -4.53 -0.23
CA LEU A 115 -13.48 -4.47 -1.67
C LEU A 115 -12.20 -4.27 -2.48
N ASP A 116 -11.32 -3.38 -2.03
CA ASP A 116 -10.02 -3.15 -2.66
C ASP A 116 -9.18 -4.44 -2.61
N ARG A 117 -9.19 -5.13 -1.46
CA ARG A 117 -8.48 -6.40 -1.32
C ARG A 117 -9.04 -7.49 -2.23
N ILE A 118 -10.37 -7.58 -2.35
CA ILE A 118 -11.02 -8.53 -3.27
C ILE A 118 -10.62 -8.20 -4.70
N SER A 119 -10.67 -6.93 -5.11
CA SER A 119 -10.29 -6.51 -6.46
C SER A 119 -8.82 -6.80 -6.77
N GLU A 120 -7.90 -6.58 -5.82
CA GLU A 120 -6.49 -6.96 -5.97
C GLU A 120 -6.32 -8.47 -6.17
N LEU A 121 -7.03 -9.28 -5.39
CA LEU A 121 -6.97 -10.73 -5.49
C LEU A 121 -7.55 -11.22 -6.82
N GLU A 122 -8.71 -10.71 -7.23
CA GLU A 122 -9.32 -11.03 -8.52
C GLU A 122 -8.41 -10.65 -9.70
N LYS A 123 -7.74 -9.49 -9.63
CA LYS A 123 -6.75 -9.09 -10.65
C LYS A 123 -5.57 -10.05 -10.71
N LYS A 124 -5.05 -10.47 -9.55
CA LYS A 124 -3.94 -11.43 -9.47
C LYS A 124 -4.34 -12.81 -9.99
N ASP A 125 -5.53 -13.29 -9.63
CA ASP A 125 -6.05 -14.57 -10.09
C ASP A 125 -6.28 -14.56 -11.61
N ASN A 126 -6.83 -13.48 -12.15
CA ASN A 126 -6.99 -13.31 -13.59
C ASN A 126 -5.64 -13.29 -14.31
N LEU A 127 -4.66 -12.54 -13.79
CA LEU A 127 -3.31 -12.50 -14.37
C LEU A 127 -2.66 -13.88 -14.31
N ALA A 128 -2.76 -14.59 -13.19
CA ALA A 128 -2.22 -15.94 -13.03
C ALA A 128 -2.89 -16.94 -14.00
N ALA A 129 -4.21 -16.86 -14.17
CA ALA A 129 -4.94 -17.69 -15.13
C ALA A 129 -4.49 -17.41 -16.57
N MET A 130 -4.42 -16.14 -16.97
CA MET A 130 -3.94 -15.74 -18.30
C MET A 130 -2.47 -16.12 -18.52
N SER A 131 -1.62 -15.98 -17.51
CA SER A 131 -0.21 -16.39 -17.54
C SER A 131 -0.06 -17.90 -17.74
N LYS A 132 -0.89 -18.70 -17.06
CA LYS A 132 -0.92 -20.14 -17.26
C LYS A 132 -1.37 -20.54 -18.68
N GLU A 133 -2.38 -19.86 -19.23
CA GLU A 133 -2.82 -20.07 -20.61
C GLU A 133 -1.74 -19.64 -21.62
N ALA A 134 -1.09 -18.49 -21.43
CA ALA A 134 0.01 -18.02 -22.24
C ALA A 134 1.20 -19.00 -22.20
N SER A 135 1.60 -19.45 -21.01
CA SER A 135 2.64 -20.46 -20.82
C SER A 135 2.32 -21.75 -21.54
N LYS A 136 1.06 -22.21 -21.47
CA LYS A 136 0.61 -23.39 -22.21
C LYS A 136 0.73 -23.18 -23.73
N MET A 137 0.27 -22.06 -24.27
CA MET A 137 0.37 -21.75 -25.71
C MET A 137 1.83 -21.67 -26.18
N LEU A 138 2.73 -21.08 -25.38
CA LEU A 138 4.16 -21.02 -25.68
C LEU A 138 4.81 -22.41 -25.63
N SER A 139 4.45 -23.22 -24.63
CA SER A 139 4.92 -24.60 -24.52
C SER A 139 4.42 -25.48 -25.69
N GLU A 140 3.20 -25.26 -26.18
CA GLU A 140 2.67 -25.92 -27.38
C GLU A 140 3.49 -25.56 -28.63
N ALA A 141 4.01 -24.33 -28.70
CA ALA A 141 4.96 -23.89 -29.73
C ALA A 141 6.41 -24.36 -29.46
N SER A 142 6.65 -25.23 -28.46
CA SER A 142 7.99 -25.68 -28.05
C SER A 142 8.94 -24.57 -27.59
N ILE A 143 8.39 -23.44 -27.13
CA ILE A 143 9.14 -22.34 -26.55
C ILE A 143 9.05 -22.44 -25.04
N ALA A 144 10.19 -22.65 -24.37
CA ALA A 144 10.26 -22.58 -22.92
C ALA A 144 10.11 -21.12 -22.48
N ALA A 145 9.01 -20.81 -21.82
CA ALA A 145 8.72 -19.48 -21.30
C ALA A 145 9.11 -19.39 -19.82
N ASP A 146 10.01 -18.46 -19.51
CA ASP A 146 10.31 -18.02 -18.14
C ASP A 146 9.33 -16.93 -17.67
N GLU A 147 9.35 -16.62 -16.37
CA GLU A 147 8.44 -15.64 -15.75
C GLU A 147 8.55 -14.25 -16.39
N GLU A 148 9.74 -13.83 -16.82
CA GLU A 148 9.96 -12.54 -17.48
C GLU A 148 9.30 -12.49 -18.87
N THR A 149 9.36 -13.59 -19.62
CA THR A 149 8.64 -13.69 -20.91
C THR A 149 7.12 -13.67 -20.73
N LEU A 150 6.61 -14.30 -19.67
CA LEU A 150 5.18 -14.31 -19.37
C LEU A 150 4.69 -12.92 -18.96
N ASP A 151 5.44 -12.20 -18.12
CA ASP A 151 5.12 -10.82 -17.74
C ASP A 151 5.06 -9.86 -18.93
N PHE A 152 5.89 -10.06 -19.96
CA PHE A 152 5.84 -9.24 -21.16
C PHE A 152 4.60 -9.54 -22.02
N VAL A 153 4.22 -10.81 -22.10
CA VAL A 153 3.20 -11.31 -23.02
C VAL A 153 1.80 -11.22 -22.43
N VAL A 154 1.64 -11.38 -21.12
CA VAL A 154 0.35 -11.25 -20.44
C VAL A 154 -0.06 -9.77 -20.38
N LYS A 155 -1.28 -9.48 -20.84
CA LYS A 155 -1.89 -8.14 -20.84
C LYS A 155 -3.11 -8.13 -19.94
N GLU A 156 -3.64 -6.93 -19.68
CA GLU A 156 -4.86 -6.74 -18.88
C GLU A 156 -6.09 -7.44 -19.48
N THR A 157 -6.10 -7.69 -20.80
CA THR A 157 -7.18 -8.37 -21.50
C THR A 157 -6.74 -9.73 -22.05
N ALA A 158 -7.68 -10.70 -22.05
CA ALA A 158 -7.44 -12.04 -22.58
C ALA A 158 -7.11 -12.02 -24.09
N GLU A 159 -7.83 -11.20 -24.87
CA GLU A 159 -7.57 -10.98 -26.30
C GLU A 159 -6.15 -10.44 -26.53
N GLY A 160 -5.76 -9.42 -25.76
CA GLY A 160 -4.43 -8.81 -25.85
C GLY A 160 -3.32 -9.80 -25.51
N THR A 161 -3.53 -10.66 -24.50
CA THR A 161 -2.60 -11.72 -24.15
C THR A 161 -2.43 -12.73 -25.29
N LYS A 162 -3.52 -13.23 -25.87
CA LYS A 162 -3.46 -14.18 -27.01
C LYS A 162 -2.76 -13.60 -28.22
N GLU A 163 -3.07 -12.36 -28.58
CA GLU A 163 -2.38 -11.67 -29.67
C GLU A 163 -0.89 -11.51 -29.39
N ALA A 164 -0.53 -11.10 -28.17
CA ALA A 164 0.86 -10.93 -27.77
C ALA A 164 1.63 -12.26 -27.83
N VAL A 165 1.04 -13.35 -27.35
CA VAL A 165 1.62 -14.71 -27.44
C VAL A 165 1.86 -15.06 -28.91
N THR A 166 0.86 -14.89 -29.76
CA THR A 166 0.94 -15.26 -31.18
C THR A 166 2.00 -14.44 -31.93
N LYS A 167 2.06 -13.13 -31.65
CA LYS A 167 3.09 -12.22 -32.18
C LYS A 167 4.48 -12.61 -31.69
N PHE A 168 4.61 -12.97 -30.41
CA PHE A 168 5.88 -13.39 -29.83
C PHE A 168 6.39 -14.69 -30.46
N ILE A 169 5.56 -15.73 -30.58
CA ILE A 169 5.92 -16.99 -31.27
C ILE A 169 6.43 -16.69 -32.68
N SER A 170 5.66 -15.90 -33.45
CA SER A 170 6.04 -15.51 -34.81
C SER A 170 7.38 -14.77 -34.89
N LEU A 171 7.70 -13.93 -33.89
CA LEU A 171 8.97 -13.23 -33.81
C LEU A 171 10.12 -14.19 -33.46
N VAL A 172 9.91 -15.08 -32.50
CA VAL A 172 10.91 -16.08 -32.10
C VAL A 172 11.26 -16.96 -33.28
N ASP A 173 10.28 -17.50 -34.01
CA ASP A 173 10.50 -18.34 -35.18
C ASP A 173 11.30 -17.60 -36.27
N LYS A 174 10.91 -16.38 -36.60
CA LYS A 174 11.64 -15.55 -37.58
C LYS A 174 13.08 -15.30 -37.15
N THR A 175 13.30 -15.01 -35.87
CA THR A 175 14.63 -14.72 -35.34
C THR A 175 15.49 -15.98 -35.29
N ALA A 176 14.90 -17.12 -34.93
CA ALA A 176 15.54 -18.43 -34.95
C ALA A 176 15.94 -18.82 -36.37
N GLU A 177 15.07 -18.63 -37.37
CA GLU A 177 15.40 -18.85 -38.78
C GLU A 177 16.55 -17.97 -39.26
N ILE A 178 16.55 -16.67 -38.91
CA ILE A 178 17.62 -15.74 -39.29
C ILE A 178 18.95 -16.19 -38.66
N LYS A 179 18.95 -16.52 -37.37
CA LYS A 179 20.15 -17.01 -36.67
C LYS A 179 20.62 -18.35 -37.23
N MET A 180 19.72 -19.28 -37.54
CA MET A 180 20.05 -20.54 -38.20
C MET A 180 20.66 -20.30 -39.57
N LYS A 181 20.08 -19.42 -40.39
CA LYS A 181 20.64 -19.04 -41.70
C LYS A 181 22.03 -18.43 -41.52
N GLN A 182 22.20 -17.51 -40.57
CA GLN A 182 23.51 -16.92 -40.27
C GLN A 182 24.55 -17.96 -39.83
N ALA A 183 24.16 -18.88 -38.95
CA ALA A 183 25.01 -19.99 -38.49
C ALA A 183 25.36 -20.98 -39.62
N LEU A 184 24.40 -21.30 -40.50
CA LEU A 184 24.61 -22.15 -41.68
C LEU A 184 25.45 -21.45 -42.76
N THR A 185 25.33 -20.13 -42.89
CA THR A 185 26.24 -19.31 -43.71
C THR A 185 27.57 -19.02 -43.01
N GLY A 186 27.82 -19.63 -41.84
CA GLY A 186 29.05 -19.48 -41.08
C GLY A 186 30.24 -19.58 -42.02
N LYS A 187 31.13 -18.58 -41.95
CA LYS A 187 32.38 -18.56 -42.71
C LYS A 187 33.02 -19.93 -42.56
N SER A 188 33.12 -20.66 -43.67
CA SER A 188 33.96 -21.84 -43.76
C SER A 188 35.28 -21.47 -43.11
N PRO A 189 35.86 -22.34 -42.25
CA PRO A 189 37.18 -22.10 -41.70
C PRO A 189 38.03 -21.64 -42.87
N GLN A 190 38.61 -20.43 -42.77
CA GLN A 190 39.72 -20.05 -43.61
C GLN A 190 40.81 -21.03 -43.19
N VAL A 191 40.75 -22.23 -43.75
CA VAL A 191 41.91 -23.08 -43.79
C VAL A 191 42.86 -22.15 -44.49
N ASN A 192 43.88 -21.70 -43.78
CA ASN A 192 45.14 -21.41 -44.42
C ASN A 192 45.67 -22.74 -45.02
N LEU A 193 44.87 -23.43 -45.84
CA LEU A 193 45.33 -23.79 -47.16
C LEU A 193 45.75 -22.44 -47.75
N THR A 194 46.99 -22.07 -47.44
CA THR A 194 47.93 -21.87 -48.52
C THR A 194 47.66 -23.07 -49.45
N PRO A 195 46.85 -22.93 -50.52
CA PRO A 195 46.83 -23.98 -51.53
C PRO A 195 48.30 -24.12 -51.86
N GLY A 196 48.86 -25.32 -51.65
CA GLY A 196 50.27 -25.50 -51.36
C GLY A 196 51.12 -24.46 -52.07
N LYS A 197 52.10 -23.88 -51.37
CA LYS A 197 53.17 -23.10 -51.98
C LYS A 197 54.01 -24.02 -52.89
N GLN A 198 53.36 -24.71 -53.81
CA GLN A 198 53.87 -25.30 -55.01
C GLN A 198 54.21 -24.07 -55.82
N LEU A 199 55.44 -23.60 -55.60
CA LEU A 199 56.03 -22.56 -56.41
C LEU A 199 55.77 -22.95 -57.87
N THR A 200 55.12 -22.06 -58.61
CA THR A 200 54.91 -22.29 -60.03
C THR A 200 56.26 -22.37 -60.74
N LYS A 201 56.33 -23.03 -61.91
CA LYS A 201 57.57 -23.16 -62.70
C LYS A 201 58.31 -21.82 -62.87
N LYS A 202 57.55 -20.73 -63.05
CA LYS A 202 58.07 -19.35 -63.20
C LYS A 202 58.69 -18.83 -61.90
N GLU A 203 57.99 -18.98 -60.78
CA GLU A 203 58.49 -18.55 -59.46
C GLU A 203 59.74 -19.33 -59.05
N ILE A 204 59.84 -20.62 -59.41
CA ILE A 204 61.06 -21.43 -59.17
C ILE A 204 62.23 -20.91 -60.02
N MET A 205 62.00 -20.56 -61.29
CA MET A 205 63.06 -20.08 -62.18
C MET A 205 63.56 -18.66 -61.82
N GLU A 206 62.70 -17.85 -61.20
CA GLU A 206 62.97 -16.49 -60.74
C GLU A 206 63.79 -16.43 -59.44
N ILE A 207 63.98 -17.57 -58.75
CA ILE A 207 64.90 -17.67 -57.61
C ILE A 207 66.32 -17.30 -58.07
N LYS A 208 66.82 -16.17 -57.54
CA LYS A 208 68.13 -15.59 -57.90
C LYS A 208 69.31 -16.49 -57.53
N ASN A 209 69.20 -17.25 -56.44
CA ASN A 209 70.25 -18.16 -56.00
C ASN A 209 70.20 -19.49 -56.80
N PRO A 210 71.26 -19.84 -57.55
CA PRO A 210 71.24 -21.02 -58.42
C PRO A 210 71.12 -22.35 -57.66
N ALA A 211 71.72 -22.46 -56.46
CA ALA A 211 71.66 -23.69 -55.67
C ALA A 211 70.26 -23.94 -55.10
N GLU A 212 69.62 -22.87 -54.60
CA GLU A 212 68.25 -22.93 -54.09
C GLU A 212 67.24 -23.18 -55.21
N ARG A 213 67.45 -22.59 -56.39
CA ARG A 213 66.65 -22.87 -57.58
C ARG A 213 66.72 -24.34 -57.98
N GLN A 214 67.91 -24.92 -58.07
CA GLN A 214 68.08 -26.33 -58.43
C GLN A 214 67.45 -27.28 -57.41
N LYS A 215 67.56 -26.95 -56.11
CA LYS A 215 66.89 -27.69 -55.03
C LYS A 215 65.37 -27.63 -55.18
N ALA A 216 64.81 -26.45 -55.45
CA ALA A 216 63.38 -26.27 -55.67
C ALA A 216 62.88 -26.97 -56.95
N ILE A 217 63.68 -27.02 -58.02
CA ILE A 217 63.39 -27.81 -59.23
C ILE A 217 63.36 -29.31 -58.91
N LYS A 218 64.32 -29.80 -58.11
CA LYS A 218 64.40 -31.22 -57.71
C LYS A 218 63.25 -31.63 -56.79
N GLU A 219 62.79 -30.73 -55.93
CA GLU A 219 61.65 -30.97 -55.05
C GLU A 219 60.32 -30.87 -55.83
N ASN A 220 60.27 -30.10 -56.92
CA ASN A 220 59.08 -29.90 -57.75
C ASN A 220 59.28 -30.36 -59.21
N ILE A 221 59.91 -31.53 -59.42
CA ILE A 221 60.26 -32.07 -60.75
C ILE A 221 59.04 -32.18 -61.68
N HIS A 222 57.87 -32.45 -61.11
CA HIS A 222 56.61 -32.55 -61.85
C HIS A 222 56.25 -31.27 -62.62
N LEU A 223 56.80 -30.10 -62.25
CA LEU A 223 56.62 -28.83 -62.96
C LEU A 223 57.63 -28.60 -64.11
N PHE A 224 58.64 -29.46 -64.22
CA PHE A 224 59.76 -29.34 -65.18
C PHE A 224 59.93 -30.55 -66.10
N ARG A 225 58.96 -31.47 -66.11
CA ARG A 225 58.90 -32.59 -67.06
C ARG A 225 58.57 -32.11 -68.47
#